data_AF-A0A9R0K0P8-F1
#
_entry.id   AF-A0A9R0K0P8-F1
#
_cell.length_a   1.000
_cell.length_b   1.000
_cell.length_c   1.000
_cell.angle_alpha   90.00
_cell.angle_beta   90.00
_cell.angle_gamma   90.00
#
_symmetry.space_group_name_H-M   'P 1'
#
loop_
_entity.id
_entity.type
_entity.pdbx_description
1 polymer ?
#
loop_
_entity_poly.entity_id
_entity_poly.type
_entity_poly.pdbx_seq_one_letter_code
_entity_poly.pdbx_strand_id
1 'polypeptide(L)'
;MIFNLTAKKLISHDAETSSENLRENFVAFIKGLISFPLDIPGTAYHECLQGRKKAMKMLKNMLQERRMMPRKQNTDFYDYVLVELAKEETLLTEGIALDLMFVLLFASFETTSLALTVALKYLSDYPLATIIGGDKQRKAEHGGRTTPSTTTTQ
;
A
#
# COMPACT_ATOMS: atom_id res chain seq x y z
N MET A 1 -5.45 -8.64 1.40
CA MET A 1 -4.70 -8.30 2.63
C MET A 1 -3.68 -7.19 2.37
N ILE A 2 -2.59 -7.43 1.61
CA ILE A 2 -1.53 -6.43 1.40
C ILE A 2 -2.06 -5.14 0.75
N PHE A 3 -2.86 -5.26 -0.31
CA PHE A 3 -3.46 -4.10 -0.97
C PHE A 3 -4.17 -3.15 0.02
N ASN A 4 -5.06 -3.68 0.85
CA ASN A 4 -5.81 -2.89 1.82
C ASN A 4 -4.89 -2.25 2.88
N LEU A 5 -3.84 -2.97 3.31
CA LEU A 5 -2.85 -2.42 4.24
C LEU A 5 -2.10 -1.23 3.62
N THR A 6 -1.62 -1.38 2.39
CA THR A 6 -0.93 -0.30 1.66
C THR A 6 -1.87 0.87 1.42
N ALA A 7 -3.09 0.64 0.95
CA ALA A 7 -4.08 1.69 0.72
C ALA A 7 -4.42 2.45 2.01
N LYS A 8 -4.57 1.74 3.13
CA LYS A 8 -4.80 2.34 4.45
C LYS A 8 -3.62 3.19 4.93
N LYS A 9 -2.37 2.79 4.65
CA LYS A 9 -1.18 3.54 5.08
C LYS A 9 -0.80 4.70 4.17
N LEU A 10 -0.94 4.54 2.86
CA LEU A 10 -0.55 5.59 1.93
C LEU A 10 -1.63 6.68 1.82
N ILE A 11 -2.90 6.29 1.76
CA ILE A 11 -3.98 7.20 1.38
C ILE A 11 -5.16 7.19 2.37
N SER A 12 -5.02 6.54 3.54
CA SER A 12 -6.12 6.33 4.52
C SER A 12 -7.40 5.79 3.89
N HIS A 13 -7.27 4.98 2.84
CA HIS A 13 -8.42 4.38 2.18
C HIS A 13 -8.78 3.09 2.91
N ASP A 14 -10.05 2.98 3.32
CA ASP A 14 -10.59 1.77 3.93
C ASP A 14 -11.54 1.07 2.96
N ALA A 15 -11.21 -0.17 2.61
CA ALA A 15 -11.97 -0.96 1.65
C ALA A 15 -13.38 -1.32 2.16
N GLU A 16 -13.60 -1.27 3.48
CA GLU A 16 -14.90 -1.57 4.10
C GLU A 16 -15.87 -0.38 4.02
N THR A 17 -15.37 0.84 3.85
CA THR A 17 -16.19 2.07 3.81
C THR A 17 -16.27 2.71 2.43
N SER A 18 -15.44 2.26 1.48
CA SER A 18 -15.41 2.81 0.13
C SER A 18 -16.30 2.03 -0.83
N SER A 19 -17.11 2.75 -1.60
CA SER A 19 -17.95 2.18 -2.66
C SER A 19 -17.15 1.83 -3.93
N GLU A 20 -15.95 2.41 -4.11
CA GLU A 20 -15.10 2.15 -5.26
C GLU A 20 -14.08 1.04 -4.95
N ASN A 21 -14.10 -0.01 -5.76
CA ASN A 21 -13.23 -1.16 -5.58
C ASN A 21 -11.84 -0.87 -6.19
N LEU A 22 -11.04 -0.04 -5.52
CA LEU A 22 -9.70 0.33 -5.97
C LEU A 22 -8.85 -0.93 -6.26
N ARG A 23 -9.02 -1.98 -5.46
CA ARG A 23 -8.35 -3.27 -5.68
C ARG A 23 -8.63 -3.85 -7.07
N GLU A 24 -9.88 -3.86 -7.52
CA GLU A 24 -10.24 -4.40 -8.83
C GLU A 24 -9.59 -3.62 -9.97
N ASN A 25 -9.53 -2.29 -9.86
CA ASN A 25 -8.85 -1.43 -10.82
C ASN A 25 -7.35 -1.79 -10.94
N PHE A 26 -6.68 -2.06 -9.81
CA PHE A 26 -5.28 -2.46 -9.81
C PHE A 26 -5.05 -3.90 -10.29
N VAL A 27 -5.98 -4.83 -10.02
CA VAL A 27 -5.92 -6.19 -10.56
C VAL A 27 -6.05 -6.17 -12.09
N ALA A 28 -7.00 -5.40 -12.63
CA ALA A 28 -7.13 -5.23 -14.07
C ALA A 28 -5.88 -4.58 -14.69
N PHE A 29 -5.32 -3.58 -14.00
CA PHE A 29 -4.08 -2.92 -14.40
C PHE A 29 -2.91 -3.91 -14.53
N ILE A 30 -2.64 -4.73 -13.52
CA ILE A 30 -1.56 -5.73 -13.57
C ILE A 30 -1.75 -6.70 -14.74
N LYS A 31 -2.96 -7.25 -14.87
CA LYS A 31 -3.26 -8.24 -15.91
C LYS A 31 -3.00 -7.68 -17.30
N GLY A 32 -3.40 -6.43 -17.56
CA GLY A 32 -3.16 -5.82 -18.86
C GLY A 32 -1.75 -5.29 -19.07
N LEU A 33 -1.00 -4.99 -18.00
CA LEU A 33 0.39 -4.50 -18.09
C LEU A 33 1.32 -5.51 -18.77
N ILE A 34 1.08 -6.81 -18.56
CA ILE A 34 1.84 -7.92 -19.16
C ILE A 34 1.15 -8.53 -20.39
N SER A 35 0.07 -7.92 -20.87
CA SER A 35 -0.71 -8.42 -22.01
C SER A 35 -0.26 -7.79 -23.33
N PHE A 36 -0.76 -8.33 -24.45
CA PHE A 36 -0.49 -7.74 -25.75
C PHE A 36 -1.21 -6.39 -25.89
N PRO A 37 -0.53 -5.32 -26.37
CA PRO A 37 -1.01 -3.93 -26.25
C PRO A 37 -2.05 -3.57 -27.32
N LEU A 38 -3.24 -4.19 -27.26
CA LEU A 38 -4.38 -3.90 -28.13
C LEU A 38 -5.49 -3.23 -27.34
N ASP A 39 -5.82 -1.99 -27.67
CA ASP A 39 -6.92 -1.25 -27.04
C ASP A 39 -8.28 -1.57 -27.69
N ILE A 40 -8.74 -2.81 -27.51
CA ILE A 40 -10.03 -3.31 -28.03
C ILE A 40 -10.89 -3.77 -26.84
N PRO A 41 -12.18 -3.39 -26.76
CA PRO A 41 -13.07 -3.86 -25.70
C PRO A 41 -13.04 -5.39 -25.57
N GLY A 42 -12.87 -5.88 -24.34
CA GLY A 42 -12.74 -7.30 -24.02
C GLY A 42 -11.30 -7.82 -23.95
N THR A 43 -10.30 -7.00 -24.30
CA THR A 43 -8.88 -7.34 -24.09
C THR A 43 -8.42 -6.92 -22.69
N ALA A 44 -7.42 -7.64 -22.15
CA ALA A 44 -6.79 -7.30 -20.88
C ALA A 44 -6.12 -5.91 -20.91
N TYR A 45 -5.54 -5.50 -22.05
CA TYR A 45 -4.94 -4.18 -22.20
C TYR A 45 -5.99 -3.06 -22.11
N HIS A 46 -7.14 -3.22 -22.77
CA HIS A 46 -8.25 -2.28 -22.63
C HIS A 46 -8.73 -2.18 -21.17
N GLU A 47 -8.91 -3.30 -20.48
CA GLU A 47 -9.28 -3.30 -19.06
C GLU A 47 -8.23 -2.61 -18.17
N CYS A 48 -6.94 -2.77 -18.48
CA CYS A 48 -5.86 -2.08 -17.77
C CYS A 48 -5.95 -0.56 -17.93
N LEU A 49 -6.19 -0.06 -19.14
CA LEU A 49 -6.39 1.37 -19.37
C LEU A 49 -7.59 1.91 -18.60
N GLN A 50 -8.71 1.17 -18.58
CA GLN A 50 -9.89 1.54 -17.80
C GLN A 50 -9.62 1.51 -16.28
N GLY A 51 -8.92 0.49 -15.79
CA GLY A 51 -8.52 0.37 -14.40
C GLY A 51 -7.64 1.53 -13.95
N ARG A 52 -6.62 1.88 -14.73
CA ARG A 52 -5.77 3.05 -14.49
C ARG A 52 -6.58 4.34 -14.49
N LYS A 53 -7.47 4.54 -15.46
CA LYS A 53 -8.33 5.73 -15.55
C LYS A 53 -9.20 5.90 -14.30
N LYS A 54 -9.85 4.82 -13.83
CA LYS A 54 -10.68 4.83 -12.62
C LYS A 54 -9.85 5.12 -11.37
N ALA A 55 -8.72 4.43 -11.18
CA ALA A 55 -7.84 4.64 -10.03
C ALA A 55 -7.29 6.08 -9.99
N MET A 56 -6.84 6.62 -11.13
CA MET A 56 -6.35 8.01 -11.21
C MET A 56 -7.45 9.02 -10.92
N LYS A 57 -8.68 8.78 -11.38
CA LYS A 57 -9.83 9.62 -11.05
C LYS A 57 -10.10 9.64 -9.54
N MET A 58 -10.08 8.47 -8.89
CA MET A 58 -10.28 8.36 -7.44
C MET A 58 -9.18 9.11 -6.68
N LEU A 59 -7.91 8.89 -7.03
CA LEU A 59 -6.78 9.60 -6.42
C LEU A 59 -6.90 11.11 -6.59
N LYS A 60 -7.30 11.58 -7.77
CA LYS A 60 -7.51 13.01 -8.03
C LYS A 60 -8.65 13.60 -7.21
N ASN A 61 -9.77 12.89 -7.08
CA ASN A 61 -10.87 13.33 -6.22
C ASN A 61 -10.41 13.47 -4.76
N MET A 62 -9.65 12.49 -4.25
CA MET A 62 -9.09 12.56 -2.89
C MET A 62 -8.13 13.75 -2.72
N LEU A 63 -7.31 14.06 -3.73
CA LEU A 63 -6.45 15.25 -3.72
C LEU A 63 -7.28 16.53 -3.56
N GLN A 64 -8.34 16.65 -4.36
CA GLN A 64 -9.20 17.83 -4.38
C GLN A 64 -9.96 18.00 -3.06
N GLU A 65 -10.54 16.93 -2.53
CA GLU A 65 -11.22 16.93 -1.23
C GLU A 65 -10.29 17.40 -0.10
N ARG A 66 -9.06 16.89 -0.06
CA ARG A 66 -8.08 17.26 0.96
C ARG A 66 -7.55 18.69 0.80
N ARG A 67 -7.50 19.22 -0.42
CA ARG A 67 -7.19 20.65 -0.65
C ARG A 67 -8.32 21.57 -0.17
N MET A 68 -9.57 21.18 -0.38
CA MET A 68 -10.74 21.96 0.04
C MET A 68 -10.94 21.90 1.56
N MET A 69 -10.66 20.75 2.17
CA MET A 69 -10.77 20.52 3.61
C MET A 69 -9.44 19.96 4.16
N PRO A 70 -8.43 20.82 4.36
CA PRO A 70 -7.15 20.40 4.91
C PRO A 70 -7.30 19.75 6.28
N ARG A 71 -6.63 18.63 6.48
CA ARG A 71 -6.56 17.97 7.79
C ARG A 71 -5.67 18.78 8.72
N LYS A 72 -5.99 18.75 10.02
CA LYS A 72 -5.19 19.42 11.07
C LYS A 72 -3.82 18.77 11.30
N GLN A 73 -3.68 17.50 10.92
CA GLN A 73 -2.47 16.71 11.08
C GLN A 73 -2.26 15.84 9.85
N ASN A 74 -1.01 15.62 9.48
CA ASN A 74 -0.63 14.72 8.40
C ASN A 74 -0.67 13.28 8.93
N THR A 75 -1.70 12.52 8.56
CA THR A 75 -1.93 11.18 9.13
C THR A 75 -1.51 10.06 8.20
N ASP A 76 -1.31 10.35 6.91
CA ASP A 76 -0.86 9.38 5.91
C ASP A 76 0.14 9.99 4.93
N PHE A 77 0.70 9.14 4.06
CA PHE A 77 1.70 9.57 3.06
C PHE A 77 1.16 10.63 2.09
N TYR A 78 -0.12 10.54 1.72
CA TYR A 78 -0.76 11.50 0.83
C TYR A 78 -0.74 12.92 1.43
N ASP A 79 -0.93 13.07 2.74
CA ASP A 79 -0.84 14.39 3.37
C ASP A 79 0.56 15.02 3.21
N TYR A 80 1.64 14.22 3.28
CA TYR A 80 3.00 14.71 3.04
C TYR A 80 3.23 15.12 1.57
N VAL A 81 2.62 14.39 0.63
CA VAL A 81 2.67 14.72 -0.81
C VAL A 81 1.97 16.05 -1.06
N LEU A 82 0.86 16.33 -0.37
CA LEU A 82 0.16 17.61 -0.45
C LEU A 82 1.00 18.76 0.10
N VAL A 83 1.70 18.55 1.22
CA VAL A 83 2.64 19.54 1.77
C VAL A 83 3.75 19.85 0.79
N GLU A 84 4.34 18.83 0.16
CA GLU A 84 5.39 19.01 -0.84
C GLU A 84 4.88 19.75 -2.08
N LEU A 85 3.70 19.38 -2.57
CA LEU A 85 3.03 19.98 -3.72
C LEU A 85 2.65 21.46 -3.51
N ALA A 86 2.59 21.92 -2.26
CA ALA A 86 2.28 23.31 -1.91
C ALA A 86 3.52 24.21 -1.83
N LYS A 87 4.74 23.67 -1.92
CA LYS A 87 5.98 24.46 -1.89
C LYS A 87 6.21 25.18 -3.22
N GLU A 88 6.72 26.41 -3.17
CA GLU A 88 6.96 27.23 -4.36
C GLU A 88 8.06 26.68 -5.27
N GLU A 89 9.11 26.06 -4.71
CA GLU A 89 10.26 25.51 -5.46
C GLU A 89 10.20 23.98 -5.64
N THR A 90 9.02 23.38 -5.73
CA THR A 90 8.90 21.92 -5.88
C THR A 90 8.93 21.47 -7.34
N LEU A 91 9.61 20.34 -7.59
CA LEU A 91 9.53 19.61 -8.86
C LEU A 91 8.25 18.76 -8.96
N LEU A 92 7.54 18.59 -7.84
CA LEU A 92 6.36 17.76 -7.75
C LEU A 92 5.16 18.49 -8.34
N THR A 93 4.75 18.10 -9.55
CA THR A 93 3.48 18.58 -10.13
C THR A 93 2.31 17.71 -9.67
N GLU A 94 1.08 18.20 -9.84
CA GLU A 94 -0.13 17.41 -9.53
C GLU A 94 -0.14 16.07 -10.28
N GLY A 95 0.26 16.07 -11.56
CA GLY A 95 0.36 14.85 -12.36
C GLY A 95 1.37 13.86 -11.78
N ILE A 96 2.58 14.34 -11.46
CA ILE A 96 3.64 13.50 -10.87
C ILE A 96 3.22 12.97 -9.50
N ALA A 97 2.56 13.78 -8.68
CA ALA A 97 2.04 13.37 -7.38
C ALA A 97 1.02 12.22 -7.50
N LEU A 98 0.06 12.34 -8.42
CA LEU A 98 -0.94 11.30 -8.67
C LEU A 98 -0.30 10.02 -9.23
N ASP A 99 0.64 10.15 -10.17
CA ASP A 99 1.38 9.01 -10.71
C ASP A 99 2.23 8.33 -9.65
N LEU A 100 2.87 9.10 -8.76
CA LEU A 100 3.61 8.58 -7.61
C LEU A 100 2.69 7.79 -6.67
N MET A 101 1.51 8.31 -6.34
CA MET A 101 0.53 7.58 -5.51
C MET A 101 0.11 6.27 -6.18
N PHE A 102 -0.19 6.33 -7.47
CA PHE A 102 -0.60 5.16 -8.24
C PHE A 102 0.50 4.09 -8.28
N VAL A 103 1.73 4.48 -8.61
CA VAL A 103 2.88 3.56 -8.72
C VAL A 103 3.25 2.99 -7.35
N LEU A 104 3.21 3.77 -6.27
CA LEU A 104 3.51 3.26 -4.94
C LEU A 104 2.48 2.24 -4.46
N LEU A 105 1.20 2.47 -4.73
CA LEU A 105 0.15 1.48 -4.46
C LEU A 105 0.46 0.18 -5.23
N PHE A 106 0.65 0.27 -6.54
CA PHE A 106 1.00 -0.86 -7.41
C PHE A 106 2.22 -1.64 -6.93
N ALA A 107 3.36 -0.95 -6.78
CA ALA A 107 4.64 -1.57 -6.47
C ALA A 107 4.62 -2.26 -5.10
N SER A 108 3.99 -1.64 -4.11
CA SER A 108 3.95 -2.17 -2.74
C SER A 108 3.18 -3.48 -2.67
N PHE A 109 1.99 -3.56 -3.28
CA PHE A 109 1.17 -4.76 -3.10
C PHE A 109 1.63 -5.93 -3.95
N GLU A 110 2.07 -5.71 -5.19
CA GLU A 110 2.43 -6.80 -6.10
C GLU A 110 3.69 -7.52 -5.59
N THR A 111 4.74 -6.76 -5.28
CA THR A 111 6.01 -7.30 -4.80
C THR A 111 5.89 -7.94 -3.41
N THR A 112 5.24 -7.27 -2.46
CA THR A 112 5.10 -7.79 -1.08
C THR A 112 4.19 -9.01 -1.03
N SER A 113 3.13 -9.05 -1.85
CA SER A 113 2.27 -10.25 -1.93
C SER A 113 3.05 -11.43 -2.46
N LEU A 114 3.82 -11.25 -3.55
CA LEU A 114 4.67 -12.30 -4.10
C LEU A 114 5.72 -12.77 -3.09
N ALA A 115 6.43 -11.84 -2.45
CA ALA A 115 7.43 -12.15 -1.43
C ALA A 115 6.83 -12.95 -0.27
N LEU A 116 5.65 -12.56 0.23
CA LEU A 116 4.95 -13.27 1.28
C LEU A 116 4.51 -14.67 0.84
N THR A 117 3.97 -14.81 -0.37
CA THR A 117 3.59 -16.12 -0.93
C THR A 117 4.80 -17.05 -1.04
N VAL A 118 5.94 -16.54 -1.53
CA VAL A 118 7.18 -17.31 -1.63
C VAL A 118 7.71 -17.67 -0.24
N ALA A 119 7.71 -16.73 0.71
CA ALA A 119 8.13 -16.99 2.09
C ALA A 119 7.26 -18.08 2.75
N LEU A 120 5.94 -18.01 2.62
CA LEU A 120 5.02 -19.02 3.15
C LEU A 120 5.23 -20.38 2.48
N LYS A 121 5.49 -20.41 1.17
CA LYS A 121 5.82 -21.64 0.45
C LYS A 121 7.11 -22.27 0.99
N TYR A 122 8.18 -21.48 1.16
CA TYR A 122 9.43 -21.98 1.72
C TYR A 122 9.26 -22.51 3.15
N LEU A 123 8.50 -21.82 4.00
CA LEU A 123 8.21 -22.28 5.36
C LEU A 123 7.40 -23.58 5.39
N SER A 124 6.48 -23.76 4.44
CA SER A 124 5.71 -25.00 4.30
C SER A 124 6.56 -26.15 3.78
N ASP A 125 7.44 -25.90 2.81
CA ASP A 125 8.27 -26.93 2.16
C ASP A 125 9.47 -27.35 3.06
N TYR A 126 9.92 -26.50 4.00
CA TYR A 126 11.05 -26.75 4.91
C TYR A 126 10.69 -26.53 6.40
N PRO A 127 10.08 -27.53 7.08
CA PRO A 127 9.53 -27.37 8.43
C PRO A 127 10.55 -27.02 9.52
N LEU A 128 11.83 -27.37 9.33
CA LEU A 128 12.93 -26.97 10.22
C LEU A 128 13.12 -25.44 10.30
N ALA A 129 12.89 -24.73 9.19
CA ALA A 129 12.97 -23.26 9.17
C ALA A 129 11.82 -22.62 9.98
N THR A 130 10.63 -23.23 9.95
CA THR A 130 9.44 -22.77 10.68
C THR A 130 9.61 -22.92 12.20
N ILE A 131 10.22 -24.01 12.67
CA ILE A 131 10.50 -24.23 14.10
C ILE A 131 11.50 -23.18 14.62
N ILE A 132 12.59 -22.94 13.89
CA ILE A 132 13.61 -21.94 14.27
C ILE A 132 13.03 -20.52 14.23
N GLY A 133 12.18 -20.21 13.24
CA GLY A 133 11.46 -18.94 13.15
C GLY A 133 10.52 -18.71 14.34
N GLY A 134 9.71 -19.71 14.68
CA GLY A 134 8.79 -19.66 15.82
C GLY A 134 9.49 -19.45 17.17
N ASP A 135 10.65 -20.06 17.37
CA ASP A 135 11.45 -19.86 18.58
C ASP A 135 12.10 -18.48 18.65
N LYS A 136 12.50 -17.91 17.51
CA LYS A 136 12.99 -16.52 17.45
C LYS A 136 11.89 -15.50 17.67
N GLN A 137 10.70 -15.68 17.08
CA GLN A 137 9.56 -14.78 17.30
C GLN A 137 9.09 -14.81 18.75
N ARG A 138 8.98 -16.00 19.36
CA ARG A 138 8.65 -16.10 20.80
C ARG A 138 9.67 -15.41 21.70
N LYS A 139 10.96 -15.50 21.37
CA LYS A 139 12.03 -14.79 22.10
C LYS A 139 11.98 -13.28 21.91
N ALA A 140 11.63 -12.79 20.71
CA ALA A 140 11.47 -11.36 20.46
C ALA A 140 10.26 -10.75 21.21
N GLU A 141 9.16 -11.49 21.31
CA GLU A 141 7.97 -11.08 22.06
C GLU A 141 8.20 -11.09 23.59
N HIS A 142 9.00 -12.03 24.10
CA HIS A 142 9.32 -12.12 25.54
C HIS A 142 10.52 -11.26 25.96
N GLY A 143 11.42 -10.88 25.05
CA GLY A 143 12.57 -10.03 25.34
C GLY A 143 12.25 -8.55 25.60
N GLY A 144 11.01 -8.11 25.34
CA GLY A 144 10.54 -6.73 25.58
C GLY A 144 9.96 -6.46 26.98
N ARG A 145 9.84 -7.48 27.85
CA ARG A 145 9.42 -7.29 29.26
C ARG A 145 10.62 -7.43 30.19
N THR A 146 11.41 -6.36 30.33
CA THR A 146 12.23 -6.19 31.54
C THR A 146 11.30 -5.81 32.70
N THR A 147 11.12 -6.73 33.64
CA THR A 147 10.47 -6.47 34.93
C THR A 147 11.26 -5.42 35.72
N PRO A 148 10.61 -4.41 36.34
CA PRO A 148 11.31 -3.53 37.27
C PRO A 148 11.71 -4.34 38.50
N SER A 149 13.02 -4.40 38.77
CA SER A 149 13.56 -4.94 40.00
C SER A 149 13.11 -4.06 41.17
N THR A 150 12.25 -4.58 42.03
CA THR A 150 11.87 -3.96 43.30
C THR A 150 13.09 -3.93 44.21
N THR A 151 13.60 -2.74 44.50
CA THR A 151 14.61 -2.51 45.55
C THR A 151 13.95 -2.73 46.91
N THR A 152 14.33 -3.78 47.62
CA THR A 152 14.09 -3.92 49.05
C THR A 152 15.23 -3.23 49.80
N THR A 153 14.95 -2.03 50.32
CA THR A 153 15.78 -1.36 51.31
C THR A 153 15.53 -2.02 52.68
N GLN A 154 16.58 -2.55 53.30
CA GLN A 154 16.68 -2.67 54.76
C GLN A 154 17.30 -1.39 55.31
#